data_AF-A0A6L2NGL4-F1
#
_entry.id   AF-A0A6L2NGL4-F1
#
_cell.length_a   1.000
_cell.length_b   1.000
_cell.length_c   1.000
_cell.angle_alpha   90.00
_cell.angle_beta   90.00
_cell.angle_gamma   90.00
#
_symmetry.space_group_name_H-M   'P 1'
#
loop_
_entity.id
_entity.type
_entity.pdbx_description
1 polymer ?
#
loop_
_entity_poly.entity_id
_entity_poly.type
_entity_poly.pdbx_seq_one_letter_code
_entity_poly.pdbx_strand_id
1 'polypeptide(L)'
;MEKAQTESRLAKPNTDDDMNIEPSEEFLMKLRSNAYYGTFDEDVVDHIVKVLEILDLIKIPNVDSHRLQMKVFPLSLADDARQWWINERDGKITTWKELVEKFFCKLYPLSCDGEDEMLEEGDN
;
A
#
# COMPACT_ATOMS: atom_id res chain seq x y z
N MET A 1 2.49 32.61 -44.71
CA MET A 1 2.14 32.97 -43.31
C MET A 1 1.41 31.76 -42.74
N GLU A 2 1.90 31.10 -41.69
CA GLU A 2 2.04 31.60 -40.31
C GLU A 2 0.71 32.05 -39.71
N LYS A 3 0.25 31.67 -38.50
CA LYS A 3 0.61 30.60 -37.53
C LYS A 3 -0.74 30.12 -36.92
N ALA A 4 -0.89 29.07 -36.10
CA ALA A 4 0.02 28.10 -35.47
C ALA A 4 -0.74 26.78 -35.20
N GLN A 5 -0.07 25.77 -34.63
CA GLN A 5 -0.71 24.67 -33.89
C GLN A 5 -0.52 24.93 -32.39
N THR A 6 -1.61 25.05 -31.63
CA THR A 6 -1.54 25.08 -30.15
C THR A 6 -1.60 23.65 -29.63
N GLU A 7 -0.47 22.95 -29.70
CA GLU A 7 -0.34 21.64 -29.06
C GLU A 7 -0.32 21.82 -27.54
N SER A 8 -1.46 21.55 -26.91
CA SER A 8 -1.53 21.39 -25.45
C SER A 8 -0.65 20.22 -25.05
N ARG A 9 0.52 20.52 -24.48
CA ARG A 9 1.41 19.55 -23.85
C ARG A 9 0.79 19.08 -22.54
N LEU A 10 -0.27 18.26 -22.64
CA LEU A 10 -0.68 17.44 -21.52
C LEU A 10 0.42 16.41 -21.30
N ALA A 11 1.20 16.61 -20.23
CA ALA A 11 2.16 15.61 -19.80
C ALA A 11 1.40 14.30 -19.55
N LYS A 12 1.84 13.22 -20.21
CA LYS A 12 1.31 11.89 -19.94
C LYS A 12 1.52 11.62 -18.44
N PRO A 13 0.52 11.13 -17.69
CA PRO A 13 0.81 10.58 -16.38
C PRO A 13 1.78 9.42 -16.60
N ASN A 14 2.92 9.46 -15.91
CA ASN A 14 3.79 8.29 -15.82
C ASN A 14 3.06 7.28 -14.93
N THR A 15 2.27 6.40 -15.54
CA THR A 15 1.73 5.22 -14.84
C THR A 15 2.86 4.25 -14.59
N ASP A 16 3.50 4.42 -13.43
CA ASP A 16 4.50 3.53 -12.82
C ASP A 16 3.94 2.14 -12.41
N ASP A 17 2.83 1.72 -13.02
CA ASP A 17 2.08 0.52 -12.65
C ASP A 17 2.72 -0.77 -13.14
N ASP A 18 3.32 -0.77 -14.34
CA ASP A 18 3.84 -1.97 -15.02
C ASP A 18 5.22 -2.42 -14.53
N MET A 19 5.41 -2.34 -13.21
CA MET A 19 6.47 -3.06 -12.55
C MET A 19 6.06 -4.55 -12.42
N ASN A 20 6.27 -5.31 -13.48
CA ASN A 20 5.98 -6.73 -13.56
C ASN A 20 7.06 -7.54 -12.81
N ILE A 21 6.97 -7.56 -11.47
CA ILE A 21 7.74 -8.47 -10.64
C ILE A 21 7.13 -9.86 -10.79
N GLU A 22 7.91 -10.83 -11.26
CA GLU A 22 7.59 -12.25 -11.17
C GLU A 22 8.29 -12.83 -9.91
N PRO A 23 7.63 -12.86 -8.74
CA PRO A 23 8.23 -13.40 -7.52
C PRO A 23 8.41 -14.91 -7.64
N SER A 24 9.50 -15.44 -7.09
CA SER A 24 9.73 -16.89 -7.06
C SER A 24 8.66 -17.61 -6.24
N GLU A 25 8.42 -18.89 -6.55
CA GLU A 25 7.49 -19.73 -5.79
C GLU A 25 7.89 -19.83 -4.31
N GLU A 26 9.18 -19.91 -4.02
CA GLU A 26 9.73 -19.90 -2.65
C GLU A 26 9.40 -18.59 -1.92
N PHE A 27 9.52 -17.43 -2.59
CA PHE A 27 9.13 -16.14 -2.01
C PHE A 27 7.63 -16.08 -1.74
N LEU A 28 6.80 -16.48 -2.71
CA LEU A 28 5.35 -16.52 -2.54
C LEU A 28 4.92 -17.48 -1.42
N MET A 29 5.58 -18.63 -1.31
CA MET A 29 5.33 -19.60 -0.25
C MET A 29 5.70 -19.02 1.12
N LYS A 30 6.87 -18.39 1.25
CA LYS A 30 7.33 -17.79 2.50
C LYS A 30 6.48 -16.59 2.92
N LEU A 31 5.99 -15.80 1.96
CA LEU A 31 5.08 -14.70 2.23
C LEU A 31 3.71 -15.21 2.71
N ARG A 32 3.15 -16.24 2.04
CA ARG A 32 1.88 -16.88 2.44
C ARG A 32 1.97 -17.63 3.77
N SER A 33 3.14 -18.18 4.14
CA SER A 33 3.33 -18.83 5.44
C SER A 33 3.44 -17.83 6.59
N ASN A 34 3.62 -16.54 6.29
CA ASN A 34 3.59 -15.43 7.23
C ASN A 34 2.44 -14.48 6.86
N ALA A 35 1.29 -15.03 6.44
CA ALA A 35 0.12 -14.23 6.16
C ALA A 35 -0.48 -13.71 7.48
N TYR A 36 -0.86 -12.44 7.51
CA TYR A 36 -1.54 -11.78 8.63
C TYR A 36 -3.05 -11.84 8.44
N TYR A 37 -3.74 -12.41 9.41
CA TYR A 37 -5.19 -12.61 9.40
C TYR A 37 -5.94 -11.48 10.12
N GLY A 38 -5.27 -10.74 11.01
CA GLY A 38 -5.88 -9.73 11.86
C GLY A 38 -6.48 -10.30 13.14
N THR A 39 -5.98 -11.45 13.62
CA THR A 39 -6.46 -12.04 14.87
C THR A 39 -5.84 -11.38 16.10
N PHE A 40 -6.48 -11.52 17.27
CA PHE A 40 -6.09 -10.82 18.50
C PHE A 40 -4.71 -11.24 19.05
N ASP A 41 -4.19 -12.37 18.59
CA ASP A 41 -2.90 -12.96 18.95
C ASP A 41 -1.77 -12.61 17.97
N GLU A 42 -2.07 -11.97 16.84
CA GLU A 42 -1.06 -11.52 15.86
C GLU A 42 -0.61 -10.08 16.14
N ASP A 43 0.71 -9.91 16.33
CA ASP A 43 1.32 -8.59 16.47
C ASP A 43 1.64 -7.98 15.08
N VAL A 44 1.13 -6.77 14.82
CA VAL A 44 1.32 -6.07 13.54
C VAL A 44 2.75 -5.53 13.35
N VAL A 45 3.47 -5.19 14.42
CA VAL A 45 4.86 -4.73 14.34
C VAL A 45 5.73 -5.90 13.88
N ASP A 46 5.56 -7.06 14.52
CA ASP A 46 6.23 -8.32 14.16
C ASP A 46 5.90 -8.76 12.73
N HIS A 47 4.63 -8.64 12.30
CA HIS A 47 4.25 -8.89 10.91
C HIS A 47 4.97 -7.98 9.91
N ILE A 48 4.98 -6.66 10.16
CA ILE A 48 5.67 -5.70 9.29
C ILE A 48 7.16 -6.00 9.23
N VAL A 49 7.80 -6.32 10.36
CA VAL A 49 9.21 -6.74 10.40
C VAL A 49 9.45 -7.99 9.56
N LYS A 50 8.63 -9.04 9.71
CA LYS A 50 8.72 -10.27 8.89
C LYS A 50 8.58 -10.01 7.39
N VAL A 51 7.65 -9.13 6.99
CA VAL A 51 7.49 -8.75 5.58
C VAL A 51 8.74 -8.04 5.06
N LEU A 52 9.33 -7.12 5.85
CA LEU A 52 10.58 -6.45 5.49
C LEU A 52 11.78 -7.41 5.41
N GLU A 53 11.90 -8.36 6.35
CA GLU A 53 12.94 -9.41 6.28
C GLU A 53 12.78 -10.30 5.04
N ILE A 54 11.54 -10.67 4.67
CA ILE A 54 11.25 -11.43 3.45
C ILE A 54 11.60 -10.62 2.19
N LEU A 55 11.42 -9.30 2.21
CA LEU A 55 11.81 -8.38 1.14
C LEU A 55 13.34 -8.23 1.02
N ASP A 56 14.08 -8.18 2.12
CA ASP A 56 15.55 -8.08 2.10
C ASP A 56 16.23 -9.32 1.48
N LEU A 57 15.54 -10.48 1.47
CA LEU A 57 15.99 -11.68 0.75
C LEU A 57 15.90 -11.53 -0.79
N ILE A 58 15.06 -10.64 -1.32
CA ILE A 58 14.89 -10.42 -2.76
C ILE A 58 15.51 -9.10 -3.24
N LYS A 59 16.78 -9.15 -3.62
CA LYS A 59 17.45 -8.03 -4.29
C LYS A 59 17.02 -7.91 -5.74
N ILE A 60 15.96 -7.15 -6.00
CA ILE A 60 15.57 -6.79 -7.36
C ILE A 60 16.33 -5.50 -7.77
N PRO A 61 17.22 -5.54 -8.77
CA PRO A 61 17.99 -4.36 -9.18
C PRO A 61 17.11 -3.32 -9.88
N ASN A 62 17.43 -2.03 -9.69
CA ASN A 62 16.71 -0.88 -10.25
C ASN A 62 15.25 -0.73 -9.76
N VAL A 63 14.96 -1.27 -8.58
CA VAL A 63 13.66 -1.22 -7.93
C VAL A 63 13.72 -0.29 -6.73
N ASP A 64 12.75 0.61 -6.64
CA ASP A 64 12.53 1.38 -5.42
C ASP A 64 11.91 0.49 -4.33
N SER A 65 12.53 0.46 -3.15
CA SER A 65 12.12 -0.40 -2.03
C SER A 65 10.69 -0.09 -1.55
N HIS A 66 10.27 1.18 -1.59
CA HIS A 66 8.92 1.59 -1.24
C HIS A 66 7.89 1.03 -2.24
N ARG A 67 8.12 1.16 -3.55
CA ARG A 67 7.29 0.50 -4.59
C ARG A 67 7.22 -1.02 -4.41
N LEU A 68 8.32 -1.67 -4.01
CA LEU A 68 8.35 -3.11 -3.74
C LEU A 68 7.50 -3.48 -2.50
N GLN A 69 7.67 -2.75 -1.38
CA GLN A 69 6.88 -2.90 -0.16
C GLN A 69 5.37 -2.76 -0.44
N MET A 70 4.97 -1.72 -1.18
CA MET A 70 3.59 -1.47 -1.60
C MET A 70 2.98 -2.60 -2.45
N LYS A 71 3.78 -3.30 -3.28
CA LYS A 71 3.30 -4.43 -4.08
C LYS A 71 3.25 -5.75 -3.30
N VAL A 72 4.15 -5.95 -2.34
CA VAL A 72 4.30 -7.21 -1.59
C VAL A 72 3.41 -7.27 -0.35
N PHE A 73 3.29 -6.18 0.41
CA PHE A 73 2.50 -6.19 1.64
C PHE A 73 1.04 -6.65 1.44
N PRO A 74 0.30 -6.25 0.37
CA PRO A 74 -1.04 -6.77 0.09
C PRO A 74 -1.14 -8.27 -0.19
N LEU A 75 -0.01 -8.91 -0.54
CA LEU A 75 0.09 -10.35 -0.74
C LEU A 75 0.40 -11.10 0.57
N SER A 76 0.79 -10.38 1.63
CA SER A 76 0.96 -10.88 3.00
C SER A 76 -0.32 -10.78 3.85
N LEU A 77 -1.40 -10.17 3.34
CA LEU A 77 -2.66 -10.03 4.07
C LEU A 77 -3.65 -11.14 3.68
N ALA A 78 -4.31 -11.72 4.68
CA ALA A 78 -5.42 -12.66 4.55
C ALA A 78 -6.75 -12.01 4.99
N ASP A 79 -7.85 -12.69 4.66
CA ASP A 79 -9.21 -12.45 5.15
C ASP A 79 -9.59 -10.96 5.36
N ASP A 80 -9.94 -10.54 6.58
CA ASP A 80 -10.45 -9.19 6.86
C ASP A 80 -9.40 -8.10 6.63
N ALA A 81 -8.12 -8.38 6.93
CA ALA A 81 -7.02 -7.46 6.64
C ALA A 81 -6.86 -7.24 5.13
N ARG A 82 -7.08 -8.29 4.32
CA ARG A 82 -7.04 -8.21 2.86
C ARG A 82 -8.24 -7.44 2.30
N GLN A 83 -9.43 -7.63 2.86
CA GLN A 83 -10.63 -6.87 2.46
C GLN A 83 -10.47 -5.38 2.80
N TRP A 84 -9.94 -5.05 3.98
CA TRP A 84 -9.61 -3.66 4.34
C TRP A 84 -8.68 -3.02 3.30
N TRP A 85 -7.59 -3.70 2.93
CA TRP A 85 -6.65 -3.16 1.93
C TRP A 85 -7.34 -2.91 0.58
N ILE A 86 -8.21 -3.82 0.12
CA ILE A 86 -8.94 -3.65 -1.15
C ILE A 86 -9.80 -2.39 -1.12
N ASN A 87 -10.48 -2.11 0.00
CA ASN A 87 -11.33 -0.94 0.17
C ASN A 87 -10.55 0.38 0.32
N GLU A 88 -9.38 0.34 0.98
CA GLU A 88 -8.56 1.53 1.24
C GLU A 88 -7.73 1.97 0.02
N ARG A 89 -7.48 1.05 -0.94
CA ARG A 89 -6.65 1.27 -2.13
C ARG A 89 -7.32 2.09 -3.26
N ASP A 90 -8.44 2.76 -3.00
CA ASP A 90 -9.12 3.67 -3.96
C ASP A 90 -8.35 5.00 -4.14
N GLY A 91 -7.07 4.90 -4.53
CA GLY A 91 -6.17 6.03 -4.82
C GLY A 91 -5.64 6.80 -3.60
N LYS A 92 -6.10 6.50 -2.38
CA LYS A 92 -5.78 7.26 -1.15
C LYS A 92 -4.43 6.94 -0.50
N ILE A 93 -3.74 5.89 -0.93
CA ILE A 93 -2.44 5.47 -0.37
C ILE A 93 -1.41 5.41 -1.48
N THR A 94 -0.38 6.25 -1.37
CA THR A 94 0.71 6.38 -2.34
C THR A 94 2.08 6.09 -1.73
N THR A 95 2.23 6.23 -0.40
CA THR A 95 3.48 5.98 0.33
C THR A 95 3.39 4.77 1.27
N TRP A 96 4.51 4.08 1.49
CA TRP A 96 4.62 2.99 2.47
C TRP A 96 4.31 3.49 3.89
N LYS A 97 4.69 4.74 4.17
CA LYS A 97 4.37 5.42 5.44
C LYS A 97 2.86 5.54 5.62
N GLU A 98 2.13 6.08 4.64
CA GLU A 98 0.66 6.16 4.66
C GLU A 98 0.00 4.78 4.82
N LEU A 99 0.52 3.76 4.13
CA LEU A 99 0.03 2.39 4.24
C LEU A 99 0.15 1.88 5.68
N VAL A 100 1.34 1.98 6.25
CA VAL A 100 1.63 1.51 7.61
C VAL A 100 0.81 2.29 8.62
N GLU A 101 0.79 3.63 8.54
CA GLU A 101 0.04 4.50 9.46
C GLU A 101 -1.45 4.16 9.45
N LYS A 102 -2.08 4.07 8.27
CA LYS A 102 -3.50 3.69 8.16
C LYS A 102 -3.78 2.26 8.64
N PHE A 103 -2.86 1.32 8.44
CA PHE A 103 -3.01 -0.04 8.95
C PHE A 103 -2.96 -0.08 10.47
N PHE A 104 -2.04 0.67 11.09
CA PHE A 104 -2.03 0.87 12.55
C PHE A 104 -3.32 1.54 13.03
N CYS A 105 -3.83 2.57 12.36
CA CYS A 105 -5.11 3.19 12.70
C CYS A 105 -6.30 2.22 12.61
N LYS A 106 -6.29 1.30 11.64
CA LYS A 106 -7.33 0.29 11.48
C LYS A 106 -7.36 -0.71 12.64
N LEU A 107 -6.19 -1.07 13.18
CA LEU A 107 -6.04 -2.01 14.30
C LEU A 107 -6.15 -1.33 15.67
N TYR A 108 -5.74 -0.07 15.77
CA TYR A 108 -5.78 0.74 16.97
C TYR A 108 -6.50 2.08 16.72
N PRO A 109 -7.84 2.08 16.53
CA PRO A 109 -8.59 3.31 16.23
C PRO A 109 -8.44 4.40 17.30
N LEU A 110 -8.23 4.00 18.55
CA LEU A 110 -8.04 4.91 19.69
C LEU A 110 -6.69 5.65 19.71
N SER A 111 -5.75 5.32 18.82
CA SER A 111 -4.44 5.99 18.72
C SER A 111 -4.29 6.87 17.47
N CYS A 112 -5.33 6.98 16.64
CA CYS A 112 -5.36 7.89 15.51
C CYS A 112 -6.48 8.91 15.71
N ASP A 113 -6.10 10.08 16.21
CA ASP A 113 -7.01 11.18 16.47
C ASP A 113 -7.75 11.58 15.19
N GLY A 114 -9.08 11.66 15.28
CA GLY A 114 -9.97 11.76 14.12
C GLY A 114 -9.99 13.14 13.47
N GLU A 115 -9.14 13.36 12.48
CA GLU A 115 -9.23 14.50 11.53
C GLU A 115 -9.88 14.08 10.20
N ASP A 116 -11.10 13.54 10.25
CA ASP A 116 -11.99 13.42 9.07
C ASP A 116 -13.49 13.65 9.39
N GLU A 117 -13.86 13.88 10.66
CA GLU A 117 -15.21 14.38 11.03
C GLU A 117 -15.28 15.91 10.99
N MET A 118 -15.17 16.49 9.80
CA MET A 118 -15.68 17.85 9.57
C MET A 118 -17.21 17.81 9.36
N LEU A 119 -17.91 17.73 10.49
CA LEU A 119 -19.30 18.15 10.75
C LEU A 119 -20.19 18.44 9.52
N GLU A 120 -21.19 17.58 9.28
CA GLU A 120 -22.48 18.10 8.82
C GLU A 120 -23.15 18.83 9.99
N GLU A 121 -23.19 20.17 9.97
CA GLU A 121 -24.30 20.93 10.55
C GLU A 121 -24.54 22.25 9.80
N GLY A 122 -25.81 22.49 9.43
CA GLY A 122 -26.48 23.75 9.77
C GLY A 122 -26.41 24.94 8.80
N ASP A 123 -27.57 25.23 8.20
CA ASP A 123 -28.12 26.56 7.90
C ASP A 123 -27.35 27.58 7.03
N ASN A 124 -27.88 27.83 5.81
CA ASN A 124 -28.67 29.05 5.54
C ASN A 124 -29.44 28.99 4.21
#